data_AF-D0LT11-F1
#
_entry.id   AF-D0LT11-F1
#
_cell.length_a   1.000
_cell.length_b   1.000
_cell.length_c   1.000
_cell.angle_alpha   90.00
_cell.angle_beta   90.00
_cell.angle_gamma   90.00
#
_symmetry.space_group_name_H-M   'P 1'
#
loop_
_entity.id
_entity.type
_entity.pdbx_description
1 polymer ?
#
loop_
_entity_poly.entity_id
_entity_poly.type
_entity_poly.pdbx_seq_one_letter_code
_entity_poly.pdbx_strand_id
1 'polypeptide(L)'
;MSAKYIAAAIVGLVCSGCLLDTGPSAGRYRLMWFCAMDSCERGNEVVAYDRAAIQQGDIEITSSSNSGLFADGQLAFSGTQGADCWLTFGLGFFGHKLEPSMYCKTAGGFELTVSIPDPDPATSSTWVIEGREI
;
A
#
# COMPACT_ATOMS: atom_id res chain seq x y z
N MET A 1 -54.26 -41.30 18.28
CA MET A 1 -54.08 -39.83 18.29
C MET A 1 -52.77 -39.53 17.59
N SER A 2 -52.82 -38.77 16.50
CA SER A 2 -51.75 -38.67 15.50
C SER A 2 -50.82 -37.49 15.81
N ALA A 3 -49.53 -37.77 16.05
CA ALA A 3 -48.52 -36.72 16.26
C ALA A 3 -47.98 -36.27 14.90
N LYS A 4 -48.27 -35.02 14.53
CA LYS A 4 -47.73 -34.36 13.33
C LYS A 4 -46.37 -33.75 13.68
N TYR A 5 -45.30 -34.28 13.10
CA TYR A 5 -43.97 -33.67 13.15
C TYR A 5 -43.87 -32.59 12.07
N ILE A 6 -43.73 -31.33 12.49
CA ILE A 6 -43.44 -30.21 11.60
C ILE A 6 -41.92 -30.20 11.39
N ALA A 7 -41.49 -30.61 10.20
CA ALA A 7 -40.10 -30.48 9.79
C ALA A 7 -39.80 -29.00 9.50
N ALA A 8 -39.00 -28.37 10.36
CA ALA A 8 -38.45 -27.04 10.11
C ALA A 8 -37.36 -27.15 9.03
N ALA A 9 -37.65 -26.61 7.84
CA ALA A 9 -36.65 -26.44 6.80
C ALA A 9 -35.70 -25.30 7.19
N ILE A 10 -34.50 -25.65 7.65
CA ILE A 10 -33.40 -24.70 7.80
C ILE A 10 -32.89 -24.40 6.39
N VAL A 11 -33.31 -23.25 5.85
CA VAL A 11 -32.72 -22.69 4.62
C VAL A 11 -31.31 -22.21 4.99
N GLY A 12 -30.32 -23.07 4.76
CA GLY A 12 -28.92 -22.70 4.85
C GLY A 12 -28.61 -21.68 3.78
N LEU A 13 -28.49 -20.40 4.18
CA LEU A 13 -27.99 -19.33 3.35
C LEU A 13 -26.50 -19.58 3.12
N VAL A 14 -26.17 -20.29 2.04
CA VAL A 14 -24.80 -20.44 1.57
C VAL A 14 -24.40 -19.08 1.00
N CYS A 15 -23.76 -18.24 1.81
CA CYS A 15 -22.99 -17.10 1.33
C CYS A 15 -21.78 -17.65 0.56
N SER A 16 -22.04 -18.14 -0.66
CA SER A 16 -21.02 -18.45 -1.64
C SER A 16 -20.30 -17.17 -2.00
N GLY A 17 -19.12 -16.98 -1.40
CA GLY A 17 -18.06 -16.14 -1.93
C GLY A 17 -18.48 -14.72 -2.27
N CYS A 18 -18.66 -13.88 -1.24
CA CYS A 18 -17.99 -12.59 -1.35
C CYS A 18 -16.50 -12.95 -1.43
N LEU A 19 -15.95 -13.00 -2.64
CA LEU A 19 -14.52 -12.87 -2.88
C LEU A 19 -14.15 -11.51 -2.29
N LEU A 20 -13.93 -11.50 -0.97
CA LEU A 20 -13.39 -10.36 -0.26
C LEU A 20 -12.03 -10.16 -0.88
N ASP A 21 -11.92 -9.15 -1.74
CA ASP A 21 -10.64 -8.55 -2.06
C ASP A 21 -10.08 -8.04 -0.74
N THR A 22 -9.28 -8.88 -0.06
CA THR A 22 -8.84 -8.67 1.32
C THR A 22 -7.78 -7.57 1.45
N GLY A 23 -7.58 -6.78 0.38
CA GLY A 23 -6.49 -5.84 0.28
C GLY A 23 -5.13 -6.55 0.26
N PRO A 24 -4.04 -5.77 0.24
CA PRO A 24 -2.70 -6.32 0.27
C PRO A 24 -2.45 -7.06 1.60
N SER A 25 -1.75 -8.19 1.49
CA SER A 25 -1.37 -8.99 2.65
C SER A 25 -0.52 -8.19 3.62
N ALA A 26 -0.80 -8.31 4.92
CA ALA A 26 0.02 -7.69 5.94
C ALA A 26 1.46 -8.20 5.88
N GLY A 27 2.43 -7.31 6.11
CA GLY A 27 3.84 -7.64 5.96
C GLY A 27 4.75 -6.50 6.40
N ARG A 28 6.04 -6.81 6.59
CA ARG A 28 7.08 -5.81 6.87
C ARG A 28 8.12 -5.90 5.77
N TYR A 29 8.64 -4.75 5.39
CA TYR A 29 9.51 -4.62 4.22
C TYR A 29 10.72 -3.74 4.55
N ARG A 30 11.86 -4.08 3.95
CA ARG A 30 12.99 -3.16 3.76
C ARG A 30 12.82 -2.44 2.44
N LEU A 31 13.05 -1.13 2.44
CA LEU A 31 12.87 -0.28 1.27
C LEU A 31 14.19 -0.01 0.55
N MET A 32 14.11 0.07 -0.77
CA MET A 32 15.12 0.63 -1.66
C MET A 32 14.47 1.70 -2.53
N TRP A 33 15.21 2.77 -2.81
CA TRP A 33 14.73 3.91 -3.58
C TRP A 33 15.51 4.05 -4.86
N PHE A 34 14.79 4.26 -5.96
CA PHE A 34 15.36 4.43 -7.29
C PHE A 34 14.79 5.70 -7.92
N CYS A 35 15.67 6.52 -8.47
CA CYS A 35 15.24 7.67 -9.26
C CYS A 35 14.70 7.18 -10.60
N ALA A 36 13.48 7.59 -10.97
CA ALA A 36 12.79 7.14 -12.17
C ALA A 36 12.89 8.15 -13.34
N MET A 37 13.81 9.10 -13.23
CA MET A 37 14.04 10.17 -14.19
C MET A 37 15.54 10.50 -14.27
N ASP A 38 15.93 11.46 -15.12
CA ASP A 38 17.33 11.78 -15.38
C ASP A 38 18.11 12.21 -14.12
N SER A 39 17.44 12.94 -13.22
CA SER A 39 17.99 13.34 -11.92
C SER A 39 16.87 13.56 -10.91
N CYS A 40 17.10 13.14 -9.66
CA CYS A 40 16.16 13.37 -8.57
C CYS A 40 16.82 14.16 -7.44
N GLU A 41 16.09 15.11 -6.87
CA GLU A 41 16.49 15.84 -5.67
C GLU A 41 16.03 15.12 -4.40
N ARG A 42 16.63 15.46 -3.25
CA ARG A 42 16.34 14.84 -1.94
C ARG A 42 16.78 13.38 -1.78
N GLY A 43 17.74 12.93 -2.60
CA GLY A 43 18.18 11.53 -2.60
C GLY A 43 18.64 11.01 -1.24
N ASN A 44 19.37 11.81 -0.46
CA ASN A 44 19.84 11.41 0.87
C ASN A 44 18.70 11.37 1.91
N GLU A 45 17.69 12.21 1.72
CA GLU A 45 16.56 12.35 2.61
C GLU A 45 15.52 11.26 2.41
N VAL A 46 15.24 10.88 1.15
CA VAL A 46 14.27 9.80 0.86
C VAL A 46 14.80 8.44 1.27
N VAL A 47 16.10 8.16 1.08
CA VAL A 47 16.70 6.86 1.48
C VAL A 47 16.73 6.66 2.99
N ALA A 48 16.54 7.72 3.78
CA ALA A 48 16.42 7.59 5.24
C ALA A 48 15.14 6.83 5.65
N TYR A 49 14.13 6.79 4.79
CA TYR A 49 12.94 5.95 4.94
C TYR A 49 13.23 4.55 4.40
N ASP A 50 13.67 3.64 5.26
CA ASP A 50 14.22 2.34 4.86
C ASP A 50 13.33 1.15 5.24
N ARG A 51 12.14 1.39 5.80
CA ARG A 51 11.19 0.34 6.20
C ARG A 51 9.77 0.67 5.76
N ALA A 52 8.99 -0.37 5.50
CA ALA A 52 7.54 -0.25 5.44
C ALA A 52 6.84 -1.37 6.23
N ALA A 53 5.62 -1.11 6.65
CA ALA A 53 4.69 -2.10 7.17
C ALA A 53 3.33 -1.92 6.48
N ILE A 54 2.73 -3.04 6.10
CA ILE A 54 1.37 -3.07 5.57
C ILE A 54 0.49 -3.77 6.59
N GLN A 55 -0.60 -3.13 7.00
CA GLN A 55 -1.58 -3.68 7.93
C GLN A 55 -2.97 -3.17 7.59
N GLN A 56 -3.94 -4.07 7.42
CA GLN A 56 -5.36 -3.72 7.21
C GLN A 56 -5.63 -2.76 6.04
N GLY A 57 -4.81 -2.82 4.99
CA GLY A 57 -4.91 -1.92 3.84
C GLY A 57 -4.22 -0.57 4.03
N ASP A 58 -3.56 -0.33 5.16
CA ASP A 58 -2.68 0.83 5.34
C ASP A 58 -1.24 0.45 5.04
N ILE A 59 -0.48 1.41 4.51
CA ILE A 59 0.98 1.35 4.36
C ILE A 59 1.60 2.44 5.23
N GLU A 60 2.53 2.03 6.09
CA GLU A 60 3.35 2.92 6.89
C GLU A 60 4.80 2.78 6.42
N ILE A 61 5.44 3.88 6.04
CA ILE A 61 6.83 3.98 5.63
C ILE A 61 7.59 4.71 6.74
N THR A 62 8.67 4.13 7.25
CA THR A 62 9.41 4.63 8.42
C THR A 62 10.92 4.56 8.22
N SER A 63 11.65 5.27 9.09
CA SER A 63 13.10 5.11 9.23
C SER A 63 13.45 4.19 10.40
N SER A 64 14.43 3.31 10.19
CA SER A 64 15.01 2.47 11.23
C SER A 64 15.93 3.21 12.19
N SER A 65 16.41 4.40 11.78
CA SER A 65 17.39 5.19 12.54
C SER A 65 16.81 6.49 13.11
N ASN A 66 15.64 6.93 12.63
CA ASN A 66 15.00 8.17 13.08
C ASN A 66 13.49 7.98 13.24
N SER A 67 13.01 7.90 14.49
CA SER A 67 11.58 7.73 14.79
C SER A 67 10.70 8.92 14.42
N GLY A 68 11.29 10.08 14.09
CA GLY A 68 10.55 11.24 13.59
C GLY A 68 10.24 11.18 12.09
N LEU A 69 10.83 10.25 11.35
CA LEU A 69 10.59 10.06 9.93
C LEU A 69 9.58 8.93 9.72
N PHE A 70 8.35 9.32 9.43
CA PHE A 70 7.29 8.41 9.03
C PHE A 70 6.41 9.05 7.93
N ALA A 71 5.75 8.21 7.15
CA ALA A 71 4.75 8.57 6.16
C ALA A 71 3.70 7.45 6.14
N ASP A 72 2.43 7.78 6.18
CA ASP A 72 1.33 6.82 6.15
C ASP A 72 0.41 7.05 4.95
N GLY A 73 -0.20 5.98 4.47
CA GLY A 73 -1.15 6.02 3.38
C GLY A 73 -2.08 4.82 3.39
N GLN A 74 -3.13 4.90 2.58
CA GLN A 74 -4.14 3.87 2.44
C GLN A 74 -4.09 3.25 1.05
N LEU A 75 -4.03 1.92 0.99
CA LEU A 75 -4.08 1.10 -0.21
C LEU A 75 -5.54 0.75 -0.51
N ALA A 76 -6.04 1.25 -1.62
CA ALA A 76 -7.40 0.99 -2.10
C ALA A 76 -7.36 0.34 -3.49
N PHE A 77 -8.19 -0.69 -3.67
CA PHE A 77 -8.29 -1.35 -4.97
C PHE A 77 -8.96 -0.41 -5.96
N SER A 78 -8.35 -0.25 -7.13
CA SER A 78 -8.99 0.39 -8.27
C SER A 78 -9.17 -0.66 -9.34
N GLY A 79 -10.42 -1.00 -9.67
CA GLY A 79 -10.76 -2.05 -10.64
C GLY A 79 -10.29 -1.81 -12.08
N THR A 80 -9.54 -0.74 -12.31
CA THR A 80 -8.85 -0.41 -13.56
C THR A 80 -7.39 -0.84 -13.58
N GLN A 81 -6.80 -1.13 -12.42
CA GLN A 81 -5.40 -1.52 -12.31
C GLN A 81 -5.24 -3.00 -12.65
N GLY A 82 -4.05 -3.41 -13.09
CA GLY A 82 -3.73 -4.82 -13.30
C GLY A 82 -3.95 -5.66 -12.04
N ALA A 83 -3.96 -6.98 -12.19
CA ALA A 83 -3.99 -7.88 -11.03
C ALA A 83 -2.85 -7.53 -10.06
N ASP A 84 -3.14 -7.61 -8.75
CA ASP A 84 -2.20 -7.33 -7.67
C ASP A 84 -1.67 -5.88 -7.61
N CYS A 85 -2.43 -4.91 -8.12
CA CYS A 85 -2.13 -3.48 -7.98
C CYS A 85 -3.24 -2.72 -7.25
N TRP A 86 -2.83 -1.78 -6.41
CA TRP A 86 -3.66 -0.87 -5.62
C TRP A 86 -3.21 0.57 -5.84
N LEU A 87 -4.10 1.51 -5.52
CA LEU A 87 -3.73 2.92 -5.42
C LEU A 87 -3.43 3.26 -3.96
N THR A 88 -2.32 3.93 -3.74
CA THR A 88 -1.93 4.48 -2.44
C THR A 88 -2.38 5.93 -2.36
N PHE A 89 -3.24 6.22 -1.39
CA PHE A 89 -3.72 7.56 -1.07
C PHE A 89 -3.08 8.04 0.23
N GLY A 90 -2.98 9.35 0.44
CA GLY A 90 -2.66 9.87 1.77
C GLY A 90 -1.17 10.05 2.06
N LEU A 91 -0.29 9.33 1.35
CA LEU A 91 1.15 9.42 1.55
C LEU A 91 1.63 10.87 1.59
N GLY A 92 2.40 11.19 2.63
CA GLY A 92 2.97 12.51 2.83
C GLY A 92 4.46 12.46 3.10
N PHE A 93 5.25 13.19 2.32
CA PHE A 93 6.69 13.33 2.49
C PHE A 93 7.07 14.80 2.60
N PHE A 94 7.99 15.12 3.52
CA PHE A 94 8.53 16.47 3.69
C PHE A 94 7.49 17.58 3.90
N GLY A 95 6.35 17.24 4.53
CA GLY A 95 5.24 18.18 4.76
C GLY A 95 4.27 18.34 3.58
N HIS A 96 4.43 17.54 2.52
CA HIS A 96 3.58 17.56 1.34
C HIS A 96 2.80 16.26 1.20
N LYS A 97 1.49 16.35 1.00
CA LYS A 97 0.67 15.22 0.59
C LYS A 97 0.91 14.94 -0.89
N LEU A 98 1.14 13.67 -1.22
CA LEU A 98 1.39 13.24 -2.58
C LEU A 98 0.08 12.94 -3.31
N GLU A 99 0.12 13.02 -4.63
CA GLU A 99 -0.92 12.48 -5.50
C GLU A 99 -1.02 10.95 -5.36
N PRO A 100 -2.19 10.35 -5.66
CA PRO A 100 -2.35 8.91 -5.61
C PRO A 100 -1.30 8.19 -6.45
N SER A 101 -0.66 7.19 -5.85
CA SER A 101 0.47 6.47 -6.44
C SER A 101 0.15 4.99 -6.63
N MET A 102 0.73 4.37 -7.64
CA MET A 102 0.48 2.95 -7.91
C MET A 102 1.38 2.08 -7.05
N TYR A 103 0.75 1.22 -6.26
CA TYR A 103 1.38 0.13 -5.52
C TYR A 103 1.09 -1.18 -6.25
N CYS A 104 2.10 -1.99 -6.56
CA CYS A 104 1.93 -3.30 -7.18
C CYS A 104 2.72 -4.34 -6.41
N LYS A 105 2.09 -5.50 -6.13
CA LYS A 105 2.77 -6.62 -5.51
C LYS A 105 3.77 -7.24 -6.48
N THR A 106 4.91 -7.69 -5.95
CA THR A 106 5.91 -8.46 -6.69
C THR A 106 6.14 -9.80 -6.00
N ALA A 107 6.88 -10.71 -6.64
CA ALA A 107 7.11 -12.05 -6.10
C ALA A 107 7.83 -12.07 -4.72
N GLY A 108 8.47 -10.96 -4.32
CA GLY A 108 9.21 -10.84 -3.05
C GLY A 108 8.92 -9.56 -2.26
N GLY A 109 7.78 -8.92 -2.54
CA GLY A 109 7.35 -7.71 -1.84
C GLY A 109 6.49 -6.82 -2.72
N PHE A 110 6.90 -5.58 -2.97
CA PHE A 110 6.13 -4.63 -3.76
C PHE A 110 6.99 -3.59 -4.48
N GLU A 111 6.37 -2.92 -5.44
CA GLU A 111 6.86 -1.71 -6.09
C GLU A 111 5.82 -0.59 -5.91
N LEU A 112 6.28 0.62 -5.59
CA LEU A 112 5.43 1.80 -5.44
C LEU A 112 6.09 3.00 -6.13
N THR A 113 5.40 3.61 -7.09
CA THR A 113 5.91 4.81 -7.78
C THR A 113 5.30 6.07 -7.21
N VAL A 114 6.12 6.97 -6.67
CA VAL A 114 5.69 8.25 -6.07
C VAL A 114 6.32 9.44 -6.77
N SER A 115 5.61 10.57 -6.79
CA SER A 115 6.19 11.86 -7.17
C SER A 115 6.31 12.73 -5.92
N ILE A 116 7.52 13.15 -5.58
CA ILE A 116 7.81 13.91 -4.36
C ILE A 116 8.24 15.33 -4.76
N PRO A 117 7.65 16.38 -4.18
CA PRO A 117 8.08 17.75 -4.40
C PRO A 117 9.56 17.96 -4.03
N ASP A 118 10.29 18.65 -4.91
CA ASP A 118 11.67 19.01 -4.69
C ASP A 118 11.78 20.15 -3.64
N PRO A 119 12.98 20.55 -3.20
CA PRO A 119 13.18 21.77 -2.43
C PRO A 119 12.66 23.03 -3.14
N ASP A 120 12.76 23.08 -4.47
CA ASP A 120 12.01 24.04 -5.28
C ASP A 120 10.54 23.59 -5.39
N PRO A 121 9.57 24.35 -4.87
CA PRO A 121 8.16 23.94 -4.86
C PRO A 121 7.53 23.86 -6.26
N ALA A 122 8.20 24.35 -7.30
CA ALA A 122 7.72 24.26 -8.68
C ALA A 122 8.04 22.93 -9.38
N THR A 123 8.86 22.07 -8.79
CA THR A 123 9.30 20.80 -9.40
C THR A 123 9.06 19.60 -8.49
N SER A 124 9.12 18.41 -9.10
CA SER A 124 8.97 17.14 -8.39
C SER A 124 9.84 16.06 -9.02
N SER A 125 10.45 15.25 -8.17
CA SER A 125 11.19 14.06 -8.56
C SER A 125 10.31 12.80 -8.50
N THR A 126 10.37 11.97 -9.54
CA THR A 126 9.69 10.66 -9.54
C THR A 126 10.60 9.57 -9.00
N TRP A 127 10.10 8.83 -8.01
CA TRP A 127 10.82 7.77 -7.31
C TRP A 127 10.07 6.45 -7.41
N VAL A 128 10.82 5.37 -7.64
CA VAL A 128 10.34 4.00 -7.47
C VAL A 128 10.86 3.47 -6.14
N ILE A 129 9.92 3.02 -5.30
CA ILE A 129 10.17 2.38 -4.03
C ILE A 129 10.00 0.87 -4.23
N GLU A 130 11.07 0.10 -4.02
CA GLU A 130 10.96 -1.35 -3.92
C GLU A 130 10.96 -1.78 -2.46
N GLY A 131 9.88 -2.47 -2.05
CA GLY A 131 9.81 -3.15 -0.76
C GLY A 131 10.18 -4.62 -0.90
N ARG A 132 11.12 -5.11 -0.08
CA ARG A 132 11.47 -6.53 0.05
C ARG A 132 11.10 -7.04 1.44
N GLU A 133 10.39 -8.16 1.50
CA GLU A 133 9.89 -8.73 2.77
C GLU A 133 11.06 -9.09 3.74
N ILE A 134 10.86 -8.90 5.05
CA ILE A 134 11.86 -9.16 6.12
C ILE A 134 11.34 -10.03 7.25
#